data_AF-A0A2S7WGU2-F1
#
_entry.id   AF-A0A2S7WGU2-F1
#
_cell.length_a   1.000
_cell.length_b   1.000
_cell.length_c   1.000
_cell.angle_alpha   90.00
_cell.angle_beta   90.00
_cell.angle_gamma   90.00
#
_symmetry.space_group_name_H-M   'P 1'
#
loop_
_entity.id
_entity.type
_entity.pdbx_description
1 polymer ?
#
loop_
_entity_poly.entity_id
_entity_poly.type
_entity_poly.pdbx_seq_one_letter_code
_entity_poly.pdbx_strand_id
1 'polypeptide(L)'
;MQAIEKIITTNSWVTALILLLFISIVLLKALDTNRLKGSVFSLFNINYIETESEEISSFLDPFKVVMFLFTVVVLSLLTYSFKTYNSPTIAVSFASYVPVFLSLLSYFVIKRTLEYLLFNLFLIKKEVRLFVVSKVNYLHTVTFLLYVAIVLSEYAGFKQRYLFYLAALLFSVRFIIHLVINKNLIFNKLFYFILYICAFEIAPLFLLFKMMF
;
A
#
# COMPACT_ATOMS: atom_id res chain seq x y z
N MET A 1 28.51 -10.40 40.58
CA MET A 1 27.77 -9.84 39.43
C MET A 1 26.36 -10.39 39.48
N GLN A 2 25.40 -9.60 39.95
CA GLN A 2 24.00 -9.98 39.84
C GLN A 2 23.63 -9.92 38.36
N ALA A 3 23.19 -11.04 37.80
CA ALA A 3 22.55 -11.06 36.50
C ALA A 3 21.32 -10.16 36.63
N ILE A 4 21.36 -9.03 35.92
CA ILE A 4 20.19 -8.20 35.70
C ILE A 4 19.25 -9.10 34.89
N GLU A 5 18.30 -9.74 35.57
CA GLU A 5 17.17 -10.37 34.90
C GLU A 5 16.44 -9.25 34.17
N LYS A 6 16.79 -9.07 32.89
CA LYS A 6 15.92 -8.38 31.96
C LYS A 6 14.67 -9.23 31.95
N ILE A 7 13.67 -8.81 32.70
CA ILE A 7 12.29 -9.24 32.54
C ILE A 7 11.91 -8.73 31.15
N ILE A 8 12.30 -9.49 30.14
CA ILE A 8 11.87 -9.30 28.77
C ILE A 8 10.41 -9.69 28.82
N THR A 9 9.53 -8.71 29.00
CA THR A 9 8.12 -8.86 28.66
C THR A 9 8.09 -9.48 27.27
N THR A 10 7.63 -10.71 27.22
CA THR A 10 7.80 -11.66 26.13
C THR A 10 7.05 -11.17 24.90
N ASN A 11 7.72 -10.41 24.03
CA ASN A 11 7.22 -10.03 22.70
C ASN A 11 7.32 -11.22 21.71
N SER A 12 7.13 -12.44 22.21
CA SER A 12 7.29 -13.70 21.48
C SER A 12 6.35 -13.78 20.27
N TRP A 13 5.15 -13.22 20.40
CA TRP A 13 4.17 -13.16 19.32
C TRP A 13 4.57 -12.20 18.19
N VAL A 14 5.22 -11.06 18.50
CA VAL A 14 5.76 -10.14 17.46
C VAL A 14 6.92 -10.82 16.71
N THR A 15 7.79 -11.51 17.43
CA THR A 15 8.87 -12.29 16.82
C THR A 15 8.32 -13.39 15.90
N ALA A 16 7.25 -14.08 16.31
CA ALA A 16 6.59 -15.08 15.48
C ALA A 16 6.01 -14.46 14.18
N LEU A 17 5.42 -13.26 14.25
CA LEU A 17 4.92 -12.54 13.07
C LEU A 17 6.05 -12.09 12.14
N ILE A 18 7.17 -11.59 12.68
CA ILE A 18 8.35 -11.21 11.89
C ILE A 18 8.93 -12.43 11.16
N LEU A 19 8.95 -13.59 11.81
CA LEU A 19 9.39 -14.84 11.20
C LEU A 19 8.42 -15.34 10.11
N LEU A 20 7.11 -15.21 10.33
CA LEU A 20 6.09 -15.50 9.31
C LEU A 20 6.25 -14.59 8.07
N LEU A 21 6.56 -13.30 8.28
CA LEU A 21 6.86 -12.37 7.19
C LEU A 21 8.14 -12.78 6.43
N PHE A 22 9.17 -13.23 7.13
CA PHE A 22 10.38 -13.75 6.50
C PHE A 22 10.09 -14.98 5.62
N ILE A 23 9.31 -15.95 6.13
CA ILE A 23 8.86 -17.11 5.36
C ILE A 23 8.08 -16.67 4.13
N SER A 24 7.23 -15.64 4.26
CA SER A 24 6.47 -15.08 3.14
C SER A 24 7.39 -14.54 2.03
N ILE A 25 8.53 -13.93 2.37
CA ILE A 25 9.55 -13.47 1.40
C ILE A 25 10.20 -14.67 0.69
N VAL A 26 10.49 -15.75 1.42
CA VAL A 26 11.03 -16.99 0.84
C VAL A 26 10.02 -17.61 -0.13
N LEU A 27 8.73 -17.64 0.22
CA LEU A 27 7.66 -18.11 -0.67
C LEU A 27 7.55 -17.24 -1.93
N LEU A 28 7.62 -15.92 -1.82
CA LEU A 28 7.62 -15.01 -2.97
C LEU A 28 8.81 -15.26 -3.90
N LYS A 29 9.99 -15.52 -3.33
CA LYS A 29 11.19 -15.89 -4.09
C LYS A 29 11.03 -17.23 -4.80
N ALA A 30 10.36 -18.19 -4.18
CA ALA A 30 10.09 -19.50 -4.76
C ALA A 30 9.07 -19.44 -5.91
N LEU A 31 8.10 -18.53 -5.84
CA LEU A 31 7.11 -18.31 -6.90
C LEU A 31 7.73 -17.63 -8.11
N ASP A 32 8.27 -16.42 -7.95
CA ASP A 32 8.81 -15.63 -9.06
C ASP A 32 9.91 -14.66 -8.59
N THR A 33 11.17 -15.02 -8.83
CA THR A 33 12.32 -14.18 -8.45
C THR A 33 12.39 -12.85 -9.20
N ASN A 34 12.04 -12.85 -10.49
CA ASN A 34 12.05 -11.64 -11.31
C ASN A 34 10.97 -10.65 -10.88
N ARG A 35 9.76 -11.14 -10.60
CA ARG A 35 8.65 -10.31 -10.10
C ARG A 35 8.95 -9.76 -8.71
N LEU A 36 9.57 -10.55 -7.83
CA LEU A 36 10.00 -10.07 -6.52
C LEU A 36 11.01 -8.91 -6.64
N LYS A 37 12.03 -9.06 -7.48
CA LYS A 37 13.00 -7.97 -7.74
C LYS A 37 12.30 -6.73 -8.30
N GLY A 38 11.41 -6.91 -9.26
CA GLY A 38 10.61 -5.82 -9.82
C GLY A 38 9.77 -5.09 -8.77
N SER A 39 9.06 -5.82 -7.90
CA SER A 39 8.26 -5.24 -6.83
C SER A 39 9.09 -4.54 -5.74
N VAL A 40 10.30 -5.03 -5.43
CA VAL A 40 11.21 -4.38 -4.46
C VAL A 40 11.81 -3.10 -5.03
N PHE A 41 12.14 -3.07 -6.32
CA PHE A 41 12.75 -1.91 -6.96
C PHE A 41 11.77 -1.04 -7.76
N SER A 42 10.46 -1.22 -7.56
CA SER A 42 9.45 -0.55 -8.39
C SER A 42 9.51 0.98 -8.31
N LEU A 43 9.90 1.54 -7.15
CA LEU A 43 10.09 2.99 -6.99
C LEU A 43 11.16 3.58 -7.94
N PHE A 44 12.12 2.76 -8.38
CA PHE A 44 13.25 3.19 -9.21
C PHE A 44 13.16 2.64 -10.65
N ASN A 45 12.26 1.70 -10.93
CA ASN A 45 12.17 1.02 -12.22
C ASN A 45 10.76 1.10 -12.81
N ILE A 46 10.50 2.20 -13.53
CA ILE A 46 9.23 2.45 -14.22
C ILE A 46 8.99 1.40 -15.32
N ASN A 47 10.04 0.92 -15.99
CA ASN A 47 9.92 -0.07 -17.06
C ASN A 47 9.29 -1.38 -16.55
N TYR A 48 9.57 -1.78 -15.31
CA TYR A 48 8.94 -2.96 -14.71
C TYR A 48 7.42 -2.78 -14.54
N ILE A 49 6.98 -1.57 -14.15
CA ILE A 49 5.56 -1.24 -13.98
C ILE A 49 4.85 -1.23 -15.33
N GLU A 50 5.52 -0.76 -16.37
CA GLU A 50 5.00 -0.79 -17.74
C GLU A 50 4.80 -2.22 -18.22
N THR A 51 5.82 -3.09 -18.08
CA THR A 51 5.70 -4.51 -18.45
C THR A 51 4.61 -5.24 -17.66
N GLU A 52 4.49 -4.99 -16.35
CA GLU A 52 3.47 -5.64 -15.52
C GLU A 52 2.05 -5.15 -15.86
N SER A 53 1.91 -3.91 -16.35
CA SER A 53 0.61 -3.38 -16.79
C SER A 53 0.12 -3.99 -18.10
N GLU A 54 1.04 -4.43 -18.96
CA GLU A 54 0.75 -5.07 -20.24
C GLU A 54 0.34 -6.54 -20.07
N GLU A 55 0.87 -7.20 -19.05
CA GLU A 55 0.49 -8.56 -18.69
C GLU A 55 -0.95 -8.61 -18.16
N ILE A 56 -1.84 -9.29 -18.90
CA ILE A 56 -3.18 -9.66 -18.41
C ILE A 56 -3.02 -10.78 -17.39
N SER A 57 -2.67 -10.37 -16.18
CA SER A 57 -2.45 -11.23 -15.04
C SER A 57 -3.75 -11.37 -14.25
N SER A 58 -4.05 -12.59 -13.78
CA SER A 58 -5.33 -12.84 -13.11
C SER A 58 -5.41 -12.07 -11.79
N PHE A 59 -6.63 -11.74 -11.35
CA PHE A 59 -6.84 -11.08 -10.06
C PHE A 59 -6.34 -11.93 -8.87
N LEU A 60 -6.34 -13.25 -9.04
CA LEU A 60 -6.02 -14.26 -8.02
C LEU A 60 -4.66 -14.94 -8.24
N ASP A 61 -3.71 -14.25 -8.89
CA ASP A 61 -2.36 -14.79 -9.02
C ASP A 61 -1.76 -15.04 -7.63
N PRO A 62 -1.17 -16.23 -7.38
CA PRO A 62 -0.65 -16.60 -6.07
C PRO A 62 0.41 -15.60 -5.57
N PHE A 63 1.27 -15.11 -6.48
CA PHE A 63 2.25 -14.08 -6.17
C PHE A 63 1.59 -12.80 -5.61
N LYS A 64 0.55 -12.29 -6.28
CA LYS A 64 -0.17 -11.08 -5.85
C LYS A 64 -0.93 -11.26 -4.55
N VAL A 65 -1.44 -12.47 -4.28
CA VAL A 65 -2.11 -12.79 -3.02
C VAL A 65 -1.12 -12.80 -1.86
N VAL A 66 0.03 -13.46 -2.01
CA VAL A 66 1.07 -13.49 -0.98
C VAL A 66 1.63 -12.09 -0.74
N MET A 67 1.90 -11.31 -1.79
CA MET A 67 2.33 -9.91 -1.69
C MET A 67 1.32 -9.03 -0.95
N PHE A 68 0.03 -9.24 -1.21
CA PHE A 68 -1.04 -8.52 -0.53
C PHE A 68 -1.08 -8.85 0.96
N LEU A 69 -1.03 -10.14 1.32
CA LEU A 69 -1.02 -10.56 2.73
C LEU A 69 0.21 -10.03 3.47
N PHE A 70 1.39 -10.13 2.86
CA PHE A 70 2.63 -9.55 3.39
C PHE A 70 2.45 -8.06 3.69
N THR A 71 1.86 -7.32 2.75
CA THR A 71 1.59 -5.89 2.89
C THR A 71 0.66 -5.56 4.04
N VAL A 72 -0.45 -6.29 4.17
CA VAL A 72 -1.42 -6.07 5.24
C VAL A 72 -0.79 -6.34 6.61
N VAL A 73 -0.03 -7.43 6.76
CA VAL A 73 0.61 -7.81 8.05
C VAL A 73 1.66 -6.79 8.48
N VAL A 74 2.49 -6.27 7.56
CA VAL A 74 3.49 -5.24 7.89
C VAL A 74 2.81 -3.94 8.31
N LEU A 75 1.77 -3.51 7.57
CA LEU A 75 1.03 -2.30 7.90
C LEU A 75 0.28 -2.43 9.23
N SER A 76 -0.27 -3.60 9.56
CA SER A 76 -0.91 -3.83 10.85
C SER A 76 0.06 -3.83 12.02
N LEU A 77 1.28 -4.35 11.84
CA LEU A 77 2.33 -4.24 12.86
C LEU A 77 2.71 -2.77 13.11
N LEU A 78 2.82 -1.97 12.04
CA LEU A 78 3.13 -0.55 12.14
C LEU A 78 2.02 0.24 12.86
N THR A 79 0.75 0.02 12.51
CA THR A 79 -0.37 0.70 13.16
C THR A 79 -0.56 0.26 14.60
N TYR A 80 -0.32 -1.02 14.91
CA TYR A 80 -0.34 -1.52 16.28
C TYR A 80 0.79 -0.89 17.12
N SER A 81 1.99 -0.76 16.55
CA SER A 81 3.11 -0.05 17.15
C SER A 81 2.77 1.42 17.46
N PHE A 82 2.04 2.09 16.57
CA PHE A 82 1.57 3.46 16.79
C PHE A 82 0.52 3.55 17.90
N LYS A 83 -0.43 2.60 17.94
CA LYS A 83 -1.47 2.51 18.96
C LYS A 83 -0.89 2.30 20.36
N THR A 84 0.06 1.38 20.51
CA THR A 84 0.74 1.11 21.78
C THR A 84 1.60 2.28 22.24
N TYR A 85 2.24 3.01 21.31
CA TYR A 85 3.00 4.22 21.63
C TYR A 85 2.13 5.35 22.19
N ASN A 86 0.94 5.59 21.63
CA ASN A 86 0.04 6.64 22.09
C ASN A 86 -0.76 6.26 23.35
N SER A 87 -0.92 4.97 23.62
CA SER A 87 -1.73 4.47 24.75
C SER A 87 -0.98 3.35 25.48
N PRO A 88 -0.02 3.71 26.36
CA PRO A 88 0.82 2.73 27.06
C PRO A 88 0.06 1.88 28.08
N THR A 89 -1.21 2.19 28.36
CA THR A 89 -2.07 1.44 29.28
C THR A 89 -2.65 0.15 28.68
N ILE A 90 -2.45 -0.08 27.38
CA ILE A 90 -2.96 -1.27 26.69
C ILE A 90 -2.02 -2.44 26.94
N ALA A 91 -2.56 -3.55 27.45
CA ALA A 91 -1.82 -4.79 27.57
C ALA A 91 -1.34 -5.26 26.18
N VAL A 92 -0.01 -5.35 26.02
CA VAL A 92 0.64 -5.83 24.79
C VAL A 92 0.43 -7.34 24.71
N SER A 93 -0.52 -7.76 23.87
CA SER A 93 -0.89 -9.15 23.71
C SER A 93 -1.34 -9.42 22.28
N PHE A 94 -1.24 -10.67 21.84
CA PHE A 94 -1.72 -11.07 20.53
C PHE A 94 -3.23 -10.78 20.36
N ALA A 95 -4.01 -10.93 21.42
CA ALA A 95 -5.45 -10.64 21.40
C ALA A 95 -5.74 -9.16 21.11
N SER A 96 -4.91 -8.22 21.58
CA SER A 96 -5.09 -6.80 21.28
C SER A 96 -4.64 -6.40 19.87
N TYR A 97 -3.82 -7.23 19.21
CA TYR A 97 -3.37 -7.06 17.83
C TYR A 97 -4.41 -7.54 16.79
N VAL A 98 -5.05 -8.69 17.01
CA VAL A 98 -6.05 -9.28 16.10
C VAL A 98 -7.09 -8.28 15.57
N PRO A 99 -7.75 -7.44 16.39
CA PRO A 99 -8.74 -6.51 15.86
C PRO A 99 -8.15 -5.43 14.95
N VAL A 100 -6.90 -5.01 15.18
CA VAL A 100 -6.20 -4.04 14.31
C VAL A 100 -5.88 -4.68 12.96
N PHE A 101 -5.38 -5.92 12.97
CA PHE A 101 -5.12 -6.68 11.75
C PHE A 101 -6.40 -6.91 10.94
N LEU A 102 -7.49 -7.35 11.59
CA LEU A 102 -8.74 -7.68 10.91
C LEU A 102 -9.43 -6.44 10.31
N SER A 103 -9.35 -5.30 11.01
CA SER A 103 -9.84 -4.01 10.52
C SER A 103 -9.07 -3.53 9.28
N LEU A 104 -7.74 -3.65 9.27
CA LEU A 104 -6.94 -3.28 8.10
C LEU A 104 -7.16 -4.24 6.93
N LEU A 105 -7.23 -5.54 7.20
CA LEU A 105 -7.50 -6.55 6.18
C LEU A 105 -8.83 -6.29 5.49
N SER A 106 -9.90 -6.05 6.26
CA SER A 106 -11.22 -5.77 5.69
C SER A 106 -11.23 -4.49 4.87
N TYR A 107 -10.60 -3.41 5.35
CA TYR A 107 -10.46 -2.16 4.61
C TYR A 107 -9.76 -2.36 3.26
N PHE A 108 -8.61 -3.04 3.24
CA PHE A 108 -7.85 -3.27 2.02
C PHE A 108 -8.55 -4.21 1.05
N VAL A 109 -9.27 -5.22 1.54
CA VAL A 109 -10.08 -6.14 0.72
C VAL A 109 -11.21 -5.37 0.05
N ILE A 110 -12.01 -4.61 0.81
CA ILE A 110 -13.12 -3.80 0.28
C ILE A 110 -12.61 -2.79 -0.75
N LYS A 111 -11.49 -2.13 -0.46
CA LYS A 111 -10.87 -1.18 -1.40
C LYS A 111 -10.46 -1.87 -2.70
N ARG A 112 -9.81 -3.03 -2.62
CA ARG A 112 -9.34 -3.77 -3.80
C ARG A 112 -10.49 -4.31 -4.64
N THR A 113 -11.58 -4.78 -4.00
CA THR A 113 -12.77 -5.25 -4.73
C THR A 113 -13.49 -4.09 -5.42
N LEU A 114 -13.62 -2.93 -4.77
CA LEU A 114 -14.17 -1.72 -5.40
C LEU A 114 -13.33 -1.28 -6.60
N GLU A 115 -12.00 -1.22 -6.46
CA GLU A 115 -11.10 -0.86 -7.57
C GLU A 115 -11.26 -1.82 -8.76
N TYR A 116 -11.40 -3.13 -8.50
CA TYR A 116 -11.62 -4.13 -9.53
C TYR A 116 -12.99 -4.00 -10.21
N LEU A 117 -14.07 -3.80 -9.44
CA LEU A 117 -15.42 -3.60 -9.98
C LEU A 117 -15.50 -2.36 -10.87
N LEU A 118 -14.91 -1.25 -10.42
CA LEU A 118 -14.82 -0.03 -11.22
C LEU A 118 -13.99 -0.25 -12.48
N PHE A 119 -12.90 -1.01 -12.39
CA PHE A 119 -12.07 -1.34 -13.55
C PHE A 119 -12.86 -2.10 -14.63
N ASN A 120 -13.66 -3.07 -14.21
CA ASN A 120 -14.49 -3.86 -15.11
C ASN A 120 -15.66 -3.05 -15.70
N LEU A 121 -16.32 -2.22 -14.87
CA LEU A 121 -17.49 -1.43 -15.28
C LEU A 121 -17.13 -0.33 -16.30
N PHE A 122 -16.00 0.35 -16.11
CA PHE A 122 -15.60 1.48 -16.96
C PHE A 122 -14.76 1.08 -18.18
N LEU A 123 -14.57 -0.22 -18.45
CA LEU A 123 -13.76 -0.74 -19.57
C LEU A 123 -12.43 0.02 -19.70
N ILE A 124 -11.72 0.09 -18.57
CA ILE A 124 -10.66 1.06 -18.35
C ILE A 124 -9.51 0.90 -19.36
N LYS A 125 -9.14 2.03 -20.00
CA LYS A 125 -8.04 2.13 -20.97
C LYS A 125 -6.67 1.86 -20.34
N LYS A 126 -5.71 1.43 -21.15
CA LYS A 126 -4.32 1.06 -20.76
C LYS A 126 -3.64 2.07 -19.83
N GLU A 127 -3.81 3.37 -20.09
CA GLU A 127 -3.27 4.48 -19.29
C GLU A 127 -3.67 4.44 -17.80
N VAL A 128 -4.93 4.15 -17.51
CA VAL A 128 -5.44 4.14 -16.13
C VAL A 128 -5.09 2.80 -15.44
N ARG A 129 -4.88 1.73 -16.22
CA ARG A 129 -4.32 0.47 -15.70
C ARG A 129 -2.90 0.66 -15.18
N LEU A 130 -2.04 1.34 -15.94
CA LEU A 130 -0.69 1.74 -15.52
C LEU A 130 -0.73 2.50 -14.18
N PHE A 131 -1.66 3.44 -14.06
CA PHE A 131 -1.84 4.20 -12.82
C PHE A 131 -2.18 3.30 -11.62
N VAL A 132 -3.15 2.39 -11.76
CA VAL A 132 -3.55 1.47 -10.68
C VAL A 132 -2.43 0.48 -10.32
N VAL A 133 -1.74 -0.08 -11.31
CA VAL A 133 -0.61 -1.00 -11.09
C VAL A 133 0.55 -0.30 -10.39
N SER A 134 0.92 0.92 -10.82
CA SER A 134 1.98 1.72 -10.17
C SER A 134 1.65 2.00 -8.69
N LYS A 135 0.40 2.36 -8.38
CA LYS A 135 -0.07 2.64 -7.02
C LYS A 135 0.14 1.46 -6.07
N VAL A 136 -0.12 0.25 -6.56
CA VAL A 136 0.02 -1.02 -5.81
C VAL A 136 1.49 -1.39 -5.66
N ASN A 137 2.27 -1.34 -6.75
CA ASN A 137 3.70 -1.66 -6.71
C ASN A 137 4.51 -0.74 -5.80
N TYR A 138 4.25 0.58 -5.83
CA TYR A 138 4.91 1.51 -4.90
C TYR A 138 4.55 1.23 -3.44
N LEU A 139 3.33 0.75 -3.16
CA LEU A 139 2.96 0.32 -1.80
C LEU A 139 3.77 -0.91 -1.37
N HIS A 140 3.95 -1.87 -2.28
CA HIS A 140 4.75 -3.07 -2.02
C HIS A 140 6.21 -2.74 -1.72
N THR A 141 6.83 -1.86 -2.51
CA THR A 141 8.21 -1.40 -2.24
C THR A 141 8.33 -0.73 -0.86
N VAL A 142 7.43 0.21 -0.54
CA VAL A 142 7.44 0.88 0.78
C VAL A 142 7.27 -0.13 1.90
N THR A 143 6.41 -1.12 1.72
CA THR A 143 6.19 -2.19 2.70
C THR A 143 7.45 -3.01 2.95
N PHE A 144 8.22 -3.37 1.93
CA PHE A 144 9.49 -4.07 2.13
C PHE A 144 10.49 -3.24 2.95
N LEU A 145 10.59 -1.93 2.68
CA LEU A 145 11.43 -1.03 3.45
C LEU A 145 10.94 -0.88 4.91
N LEU A 146 9.62 -0.80 5.10
CA LEU A 146 9.01 -0.77 6.43
C LEU A 146 9.26 -2.06 7.21
N TYR A 147 9.21 -3.22 6.56
CA TYR A 147 9.53 -4.48 7.21
C TYR A 147 10.96 -4.47 7.80
N VAL A 148 11.95 -4.03 7.01
CA VAL A 148 13.33 -3.88 7.50
C VAL A 148 13.40 -2.89 8.66
N ALA A 149 12.68 -1.78 8.58
CA ALA A 149 12.63 -0.79 9.66
C ALA A 149 12.00 -1.33 10.96
N ILE A 150 10.94 -2.15 10.87
CA ILE A 150 10.30 -2.81 12.01
C ILE A 150 11.28 -3.79 12.67
N VAL A 151 11.97 -4.62 11.89
CA VAL A 151 12.98 -5.56 12.40
C VAL A 151 14.10 -4.80 13.13
N LEU A 152 14.61 -3.71 12.55
CA LEU A 152 15.63 -2.88 13.19
C LEU A 152 15.10 -2.24 14.48
N SER A 153 13.86 -1.74 14.51
CA SER A 153 13.30 -1.12 15.70
C SER A 153 13.15 -2.11 16.87
N GLU A 154 12.73 -3.34 16.60
CA GLU A 154 12.52 -4.37 17.63
C GLU A 154 13.85 -4.92 18.18
N TYR A 155 14.83 -5.19 17.30
CA TYR A 155 16.06 -5.89 17.70
C TYR A 155 17.29 -5.01 17.92
N ALA A 156 17.39 -3.85 17.25
CA ALA A 156 18.55 -2.96 17.39
C ALA A 156 18.40 -1.93 18.52
N GLY A 157 17.27 -1.93 19.24
CA GLY A 157 17.05 -1.05 20.40
C GLY A 157 16.83 0.43 20.04
N PHE A 158 16.45 0.72 18.80
CA PHE A 158 16.09 2.09 18.40
C PHE A 158 14.80 2.54 19.08
N LYS A 159 14.69 3.85 19.36
CA LYS A 159 13.45 4.43 19.90
C LYS A 159 12.33 4.33 18.86
N GLN A 160 11.13 3.93 19.28
CA GLN A 160 9.93 3.81 18.42
C GLN A 160 9.65 5.05 17.54
N ARG A 161 10.01 6.25 18.04
CA ARG A 161 9.89 7.52 17.31
C ARG A 161 10.60 7.51 15.96
N TYR A 162 11.79 6.90 15.87
CA TYR A 162 12.54 6.85 14.61
C TYR A 162 11.83 6.01 13.55
N LEU A 163 11.18 4.90 13.96
CA LEU A 163 10.35 4.09 13.07
C LEU A 163 9.19 4.91 12.48
N PHE A 164 8.52 5.74 13.29
CA PHE A 164 7.44 6.58 12.80
C PHE A 164 7.91 7.69 11.86
N TYR A 165 9.05 8.34 12.15
CA TYR A 165 9.62 9.33 11.23
C TYR A 165 10.02 8.70 9.90
N LEU A 166 10.65 7.53 9.93
CA LEU A 166 11.03 6.80 8.72
C LEU A 166 9.78 6.36 7.93
N ALA A 167 8.74 5.87 8.62
CA ALA A 167 7.49 5.50 7.97
C ALA A 167 6.80 6.70 7.31
N ALA A 168 6.73 7.84 8.00
CA ALA A 168 6.19 9.07 7.44
C ALA A 168 6.97 9.51 6.19
N LEU A 169 8.31 9.49 6.26
CA LEU A 169 9.17 9.80 5.12
C LEU A 169 8.90 8.88 3.94
N LEU A 170 8.84 7.56 4.14
CA LEU A 170 8.57 6.60 3.07
C LEU A 170 7.20 6.80 2.41
N PHE A 171 6.16 7.09 3.20
CA PHE A 171 4.83 7.39 2.65
C PHE A 171 4.82 8.72 1.87
N SER A 172 5.54 9.74 2.34
CA SER A 172 5.70 11.01 1.62
C SER A 172 6.46 10.82 0.29
N VAL A 173 7.56 10.07 0.28
CA VAL A 173 8.32 9.75 -0.93
C VAL A 173 7.45 9.02 -1.94
N ARG A 174 6.68 8.02 -1.52
CA ARG A 174 5.72 7.33 -2.38
C ARG A 174 4.70 8.29 -2.98
N PHE A 175 4.15 9.19 -2.17
CA PHE A 175 3.16 10.16 -2.64
C PHE A 175 3.75 11.09 -3.71
N ILE A 176 4.97 11.62 -3.48
CA ILE A 176 5.67 12.47 -4.43
C ILE A 176 5.96 11.72 -5.74
N ILE A 177 6.53 10.52 -5.67
CA ILE A 177 6.86 9.71 -6.86
C ILE A 177 5.60 9.40 -7.67
N HIS A 178 4.51 9.02 -7.00
CA HIS A 178 3.25 8.72 -7.66
C HIS A 178 2.66 9.95 -8.37
N LEU A 179 2.78 11.15 -7.78
CA LEU A 179 2.35 12.40 -8.41
C LEU A 179 3.24 12.81 -9.59
N VAL A 180 4.56 12.71 -9.46
CA VAL A 180 5.51 13.15 -10.49
C VAL A 180 5.36 12.29 -11.75
N ILE A 181 5.29 10.96 -11.59
CA ILE A 181 5.22 10.02 -12.72
C ILE A 181 3.89 10.16 -13.47
N ASN A 182 2.80 10.43 -12.75
CA ASN A 182 1.46 10.48 -13.34
C ASN A 182 0.95 11.91 -13.60
N LYS A 183 1.80 12.94 -13.47
CA LYS A 183 1.41 14.36 -13.56
C LYS A 183 0.66 14.66 -14.85
N ASN A 184 1.20 14.24 -15.99
CA ASN A 184 0.62 14.55 -17.30
C ASN A 184 -0.76 13.89 -17.49
N LEU A 185 -0.94 12.68 -16.98
CA LEU A 185 -2.21 11.96 -17.00
C LEU A 185 -3.28 12.64 -16.14
N ILE A 186 -2.92 13.01 -14.91
CA ILE A 186 -3.82 13.64 -13.94
C ILE A 186 -4.29 15.01 -14.44
N PHE A 187 -3.35 15.85 -14.91
CA PHE A 187 -3.68 17.19 -15.39
C PHE A 187 -4.53 17.17 -16.66
N ASN A 188 -4.21 16.29 -17.61
CA ASN A 188 -4.96 16.23 -18.87
C ASN A 188 -6.41 15.76 -18.62
N LYS A 189 -6.62 14.73 -17.78
CA LYS A 189 -7.97 14.23 -17.49
C LYS A 189 -8.78 15.15 -16.58
N LEU A 190 -8.17 15.82 -15.60
CA LEU A 190 -8.84 16.85 -14.80
C LEU A 190 -9.30 18.03 -15.66
N PHE A 191 -8.49 18.45 -16.63
CA PHE A 191 -8.88 19.49 -17.57
C PHE A 191 -10.11 19.09 -18.40
N TYR A 192 -10.13 17.87 -18.96
CA TYR A 192 -11.31 17.35 -19.67
C TYR A 192 -12.55 17.22 -18.78
N PHE A 193 -12.38 16.88 -17.50
CA PHE A 193 -13.49 16.82 -16.55
C PHE A 193 -14.11 18.21 -16.31
N ILE A 194 -13.26 19.22 -16.11
CA ILE A 194 -13.70 20.62 -15.97
C ILE A 194 -14.40 21.07 -17.26
N LEU A 195 -13.82 20.79 -18.43
CA LEU A 195 -14.44 21.12 -19.72
C LEU A 195 -15.80 20.44 -19.91
N TYR A 196 -15.97 19.19 -19.45
CA TYR A 196 -17.23 18.46 -19.52
C TYR A 196 -18.31 19.08 -18.62
N ILE A 197 -17.95 19.49 -17.40
CA ILE A 197 -18.85 20.25 -16.51
C ILE A 197 -19.24 21.57 -17.18
N CYS A 198 -18.29 22.30 -17.74
CA CYS A 198 -18.57 23.54 -18.46
C CYS A 198 -19.51 23.31 -19.66
N ALA A 199 -19.30 22.26 -20.46
CA ALA A 199 -20.19 21.93 -21.56
C ALA A 199 -21.61 21.54 -21.08
N PHE A 200 -21.72 20.85 -19.93
CA PHE A 200 -23.00 20.49 -19.33
C PHE A 200 -23.76 21.70 -18.77
N GLU A 201 -23.06 22.75 -18.33
CA GLU A 201 -23.67 24.01 -17.90
C GLU A 201 -24.12 24.87 -19.08
N ILE A 202 -23.33 24.92 -20.16
CA ILE A 202 -23.59 25.75 -21.34
C ILE A 202 -24.68 25.15 -22.25
N ALA A 203 -24.76 23.81 -22.37
CA ALA A 203 -25.72 23.14 -23.25
C ALA A 203 -27.21 23.42 -22.92
N PRO A 204 -27.69 23.35 -21.66
CA PRO A 204 -29.06 23.71 -21.32
C PRO A 204 -29.36 25.19 -21.55
N LEU A 205 -28.39 26.07 -21.30
CA LEU A 205 -28.50 27.52 -21.55
C LEU A 205 -28.71 27.80 -23.05
N PHE A 206 -27.96 27.11 -23.92
CA PHE A 206 -28.13 27.20 -25.37
C PHE A 206 -29.48 26.66 -25.85
N LEU A 207 -29.97 25.56 -25.24
CA LEU A 207 -31.26 24.94 -25.57
C LEU A 207 -32.43 25.83 -25.14
N LEU A 208 -32.36 26.47 -23.97
CA LEU A 208 -33.33 27.46 -23.52
C LEU A 208 -33.41 28.67 -24.46
N PHE A 209 -32.27 29.19 -24.90
CA PHE A 209 -32.24 30.34 -25.82
C PHE A 209 -32.94 30.03 -27.15
N LYS A 210 -32.76 28.81 -27.67
CA LYS A 210 -33.42 28.33 -28.89
C LYS A 210 -34.92 28.04 -28.74
N MET A 211 -35.42 27.84 -27.53
CA MET A 211 -36.87 27.67 -27.30
C MET A 211 -37.57 29.00 -27.05
N MET A 212 -36.84 30.04 -26.65
CA MET A 212 -37.39 31.36 -26.34
C MET A 212 -37.35 32.33 -27.54
N PHE A 213 -36.51 32.05 -28.55
CA PHE A 213 -36.34 32.80 -29.80
C PHE A 213 -36.48 31.85 -30.99
#